data_AF-A0A2V8H5R2-F1
#
_entry.id   AF-A0A2V8H5R2-F1
#
_cell.length_a   1.000
_cell.length_b   1.000
_cell.length_c   1.000
_cell.angle_alpha   90.00
_cell.angle_beta   90.00
_cell.angle_gamma   90.00
#
_symmetry.space_group_name_H-M   'P 1'
#
loop_
_entity.id
_entity.type
_entity.pdbx_description
1 polymer ?
#
loop_
_entity_poly.entity_id
_entity_poly.type
_entity_poly.pdbx_seq_one_letter_code
_entity_poly.pdbx_strand_id
1 'polypeptide(L)'
;MVYPAGFRWSIHMKPIVGTDLCMHAHVGFLARGEIHIEYADGCVVEHKAPQIVAIEPGHDGWVVGKEPVVLVEFDFEGDTVRRLGMPAAHRH
;
A
#
# COMPACT_ATOMS: atom_id res chain seq x y z
N MET A 1 -5.55 -8.60 -2.62
CA MET A 1 -6.31 -7.54 -3.30
C MET A 1 -5.93 -7.40 -4.78
N VAL A 2 -6.84 -6.91 -5.63
CA VAL A 2 -6.56 -6.51 -7.03
C VAL A 2 -6.87 -5.03 -7.17
N TYR A 3 -5.86 -4.24 -7.54
CA TYR A 3 -6.02 -2.81 -7.80
C TYR A 3 -6.00 -2.57 -9.32
N PRO A 4 -7.06 -1.95 -9.90
CA PRO A 4 -7.13 -1.71 -11.33
C PRO A 4 -6.12 -0.65 -11.79
N ALA A 5 -5.77 -0.67 -13.07
CA ALA A 5 -4.97 0.40 -13.67
C ALA A 5 -5.63 1.77 -13.44
N GLY A 6 -4.83 2.77 -13.07
CA GLY A 6 -5.31 4.10 -12.70
C GLY A 6 -5.81 4.23 -11.26
N PHE A 7 -5.86 3.15 -10.48
CA PHE A 7 -6.16 3.25 -9.05
C PHE A 7 -5.10 4.09 -8.32
N ARG A 8 -5.58 4.98 -7.45
CA ARG A 8 -4.80 5.76 -6.47
C ARG A 8 -5.63 5.94 -5.22
N TRP A 9 -5.07 5.63 -4.05
CA TRP A 9 -5.79 5.64 -2.78
C TRP A 9 -6.39 7.02 -2.47
N SER A 10 -5.62 8.10 -2.60
CA SER A 10 -6.09 9.47 -2.34
C SER A 10 -7.20 9.97 -3.28
N ILE A 11 -7.37 9.35 -4.45
CA ILE A 11 -8.44 9.69 -5.39
C ILE A 11 -9.69 8.83 -5.12
N HIS A 12 -9.49 7.52 -4.91
CA HIS A 12 -10.59 6.56 -4.95
C HIS A 12 -11.09 6.17 -3.55
N MET A 13 -10.20 6.14 -2.55
CA MET A 13 -10.52 5.66 -1.20
C MET A 13 -10.64 6.79 -0.19
N LYS A 14 -9.81 7.83 -0.28
CA LYS A 14 -9.86 8.99 0.62
C LYS A 14 -11.27 9.59 0.79
N PRO A 15 -12.08 9.82 -0.27
CA PRO A 15 -13.44 10.36 -0.11
C PRO A 15 -14.40 9.45 0.66
N ILE A 16 -14.10 8.15 0.72
CA ILE A 16 -14.91 7.12 1.38
C ILE A 16 -14.46 6.92 2.83
N VAL A 17 -13.14 6.84 3.05
CA VAL A 17 -12.53 6.54 4.35
C VAL A 17 -12.43 7.78 5.24
N GLY A 18 -12.23 8.96 4.66
CA GLY A 18 -12.20 10.23 5.38
C GLY A 18 -10.87 10.56 6.05
N THR A 19 -9.80 9.78 5.82
CA THR A 19 -8.44 10.09 6.26
C THR A 19 -7.61 10.68 5.13
N ASP A 20 -6.50 11.37 5.45
CA ASP A 20 -5.62 11.95 4.42
C ASP A 20 -4.76 10.91 3.70
N LEU A 21 -4.42 9.82 4.39
CA LEU A 21 -3.60 8.69 3.92
C LEU A 21 -4.21 7.36 4.37
N CYS A 22 -3.81 6.27 3.73
CA CYS A 22 -4.15 4.91 4.15
C CYS A 22 -3.46 4.60 5.47
N MET A 23 -4.22 4.22 6.49
CA MET A 23 -3.69 3.84 7.82
C MET A 23 -3.65 2.33 8.04
N HIS A 24 -3.96 1.54 7.01
CA HIS A 24 -3.78 0.09 7.06
C HIS A 24 -2.34 -0.27 6.74
N ALA A 25 -1.79 -1.26 7.45
CA ALA A 25 -0.58 -1.91 6.99
C ALA A 25 -0.94 -2.99 5.96
N HIS A 26 -0.02 -3.28 5.04
CA HIS A 26 -0.18 -4.33 4.04
C HIS A 26 1.06 -5.20 4.02
N VAL A 27 0.91 -6.50 4.28
CA VAL A 27 2.01 -7.47 4.17
C VAL A 27 1.59 -8.60 3.26
N GLY A 28 2.42 -8.90 2.26
CA GLY A 28 2.05 -9.91 1.28
C GLY A 28 3.07 -10.12 0.17
N PHE A 29 2.61 -10.77 -0.88
CA PHE A 29 3.37 -11.05 -2.09
C PHE A 29 2.74 -10.33 -3.29
N LEU A 30 3.47 -9.37 -3.84
CA LEU A 30 3.10 -8.68 -5.07
C LEU A 30 3.33 -9.62 -6.26
N ALA A 31 2.26 -10.25 -6.73
CA ALA A 31 2.29 -11.25 -7.78
C ALA A 31 2.33 -10.65 -9.19
N ARG A 32 1.76 -9.46 -9.37
CA ARG A 32 1.69 -8.78 -10.68
C ARG A 32 1.62 -7.26 -10.52
N GLY A 33 2.17 -6.55 -11.51
CA GLY A 33 2.07 -5.10 -11.62
C GLY A 33 3.15 -4.37 -10.83
N GLU A 34 2.99 -3.06 -10.76
CA GLU A 34 3.88 -2.15 -10.06
C GLU A 34 3.04 -1.15 -9.27
N ILE A 35 3.39 -0.95 -8.01
CA ILE A 35 2.70 -0.04 -7.10
C ILE A 35 3.72 0.95 -6.54
N HIS A 36 3.38 2.22 -6.57
CA HIS A 36 4.14 3.29 -5.97
C HIS A 36 3.48 3.67 -4.65
N ILE A 37 4.30 3.79 -3.61
CA ILE A 37 3.88 4.13 -2.24
C ILE A 37 4.59 5.42 -1.86
N GLU A 38 3.83 6.43 -1.45
CA GLU A 38 4.34 7.72 -0.99
C GLU A 38 3.86 7.97 0.45
N TYR A 39 4.79 8.26 1.35
CA TYR A 39 4.52 8.56 2.76
C TYR A 39 4.43 10.06 3.02
N ALA A 40 3.92 10.45 4.19
CA ALA A 40 3.70 11.85 4.56
C ALA A 40 4.98 12.71 4.57
N ASP A 41 6.15 12.11 4.75
CA ASP A 41 7.46 12.76 4.71
C ASP A 41 8.03 12.89 3.29
N GLY A 42 7.28 12.45 2.27
CA GLY A 42 7.72 12.41 0.88
C GLY A 42 8.63 11.22 0.57
N CYS A 43 8.85 10.30 1.51
CA CYS A 43 9.54 9.05 1.21
C CYS A 43 8.72 8.24 0.22
N VAL A 44 9.40 7.71 -0.79
CA VAL A 44 8.80 6.95 -1.89
C VAL A 44 9.40 5.56 -1.89
N VAL A 45 8.53 4.56 -2.00
CA VAL A 45 8.91 3.16 -2.20
C VAL A 45 8.16 2.61 -3.39
N GLU A 46 8.92 2.08 -4.36
CA GLU A 46 8.36 1.42 -5.54
C GLU A 46 8.48 -0.10 -5.40
N HIS A 47 7.35 -0.79 -5.55
CA HIS A 47 7.32 -2.25 -5.58
C HIS A 47 6.91 -2.73 -6.96
N LYS A 48 7.76 -3.58 -7.55
CA LYS A 48 7.53 -4.23 -8.83
C LYS A 48 7.47 -5.74 -8.67
N ALA A 49 6.43 -6.35 -9.22
CA ALA A 49 6.29 -7.80 -9.16
C ALA A 49 7.44 -8.54 -9.89
N PRO A 50 7.82 -9.74 -9.43
CA PRO A 50 7.36 -10.42 -8.22
C PRO A 50 8.22 -10.06 -6.99
N GLN A 51 7.60 -9.72 -5.85
CA GLN A 51 8.34 -9.53 -4.59
C GLN A 51 7.44 -9.60 -3.36
N ILE A 52 8.04 -9.80 -2.18
CA ILE A 52 7.36 -9.59 -0.89
C ILE A 52 7.26 -8.08 -0.65
N VAL A 53 6.15 -7.65 -0.06
CA VAL A 53 5.94 -6.25 0.35
C VAL A 53 5.57 -6.19 1.84
N ALA A 54 6.02 -5.13 2.49
CA ALA A 54 5.59 -4.71 3.80
C ALA A 54 5.43 -3.19 3.75
N ILE A 55 4.18 -2.74 3.71
CA ILE A 55 3.83 -1.33 3.57
C ILE A 55 3.26 -0.86 4.90
N GLU A 56 3.89 0.16 5.47
CA GLU A 56 3.54 0.69 6.79
C GLU A 56 2.31 1.62 6.68
N PRO A 57 1.57 1.83 7.78
CA PRO A 57 0.52 2.84 7.82
C PRO A 57 1.04 4.23 7.47
N GLY A 58 0.15 5.06 6.90
CA GLY A 58 0.42 6.45 6.58
C GLY A 58 0.94 6.66 5.16
N HIS A 59 0.37 5.98 4.17
CA HIS A 59 0.78 6.08 2.77
C HIS A 59 -0.38 6.41 1.81
N ASP A 60 -0.04 7.03 0.68
CA ASP A 60 -0.83 7.01 -0.54
C ASP A 60 -0.23 5.99 -1.50
N GLY A 61 -1.08 5.15 -2.10
CA GLY A 61 -0.65 4.06 -2.97
C GLY A 61 -1.35 4.11 -4.31
N TRP A 62 -0.61 3.95 -5.41
CA TRP A 62 -1.19 3.90 -6.75
C TRP A 62 -0.54 2.90 -7.68
N VAL A 63 -1.35 2.38 -8.59
CA VAL A 63 -0.91 1.48 -9.66
C VAL A 63 -0.11 2.28 -10.68
N VAL A 64 1.08 1.79 -11.00
CA VAL A 64 1.94 2.34 -12.05
C VAL A 64 1.67 1.61 -13.37
N GLY A 65 1.51 2.38 -14.44
CA GLY A 65 1.30 1.86 -15.78
C GLY A 65 -0.16 1.48 -16.08
N LYS A 66 -0.33 0.54 -17.02
CA LYS A 66 -1.64 0.17 -17.59
C LYS A 66 -2.16 -1.20 -17.13
N GLU A 67 -1.37 -1.90 -16.33
CA GLU A 67 -1.69 -3.26 -15.88
C GLU A 67 -2.13 -3.25 -14.42
N PRO A 68 -3.15 -4.02 -14.03
CA PRO A 68 -3.57 -4.10 -12.63
C PRO A 68 -2.46 -4.69 -11.74
N VAL A 69 -2.43 -4.22 -10.50
CA VAL A 69 -1.64 -4.81 -9.42
C VAL A 69 -2.42 -5.95 -8.79
N VAL A 70 -1.76 -7.10 -8.63
CA VAL A 70 -2.29 -8.25 -7.91
C VAL A 70 -1.40 -8.49 -6.70
N LEU A 71 -1.92 -8.20 -5.52
CA LEU A 71 -1.22 -8.37 -4.24
C LEU A 71 -1.92 -9.49 -3.46
N VAL A 72 -1.19 -10.55 -3.11
CA VAL A 72 -1.69 -11.60 -2.22
C VAL A 72 -1.28 -11.23 -0.80
N GLU A 73 -2.23 -10.78 0.00
CA GLU A 73 -1.95 -10.30 1.35
C GLU A 73 -2.00 -11.45 2.35
N PHE A 74 -0.94 -11.55 3.15
CA PHE A 74 -0.89 -12.43 4.31
C PHE A 74 -1.74 -11.86 5.45
N ASP A 75 -1.62 -10.54 5.68
CA ASP A 75 -2.45 -9.79 6.62
C ASP A 75 -2.55 -8.33 6.15
N PHE A 76 -3.67 -7.68 6.47
CA PHE A 76 -3.90 -6.26 6.20
C PHE A 76 -4.80 -5.66 7.29
N GLU A 77 -4.88 -4.33 7.35
CA GLU A 77 -5.62 -3.48 8.32
C GLU A 77 -4.77 -2.97 9.50
N GLY A 78 -5.43 -2.34 10.49
CA GLY A 78 -4.76 -1.69 11.62
C GLY A 78 -4.10 -2.66 12.60
N ASP A 79 -4.68 -3.85 12.79
CA ASP A 79 -4.13 -4.86 13.69
C ASP A 79 -2.84 -5.51 13.18
N THR A 80 -2.59 -5.45 11.88
CA THR A 80 -1.42 -6.06 11.23
C THR A 80 -0.10 -5.55 11.81
N VAL A 81 -0.04 -4.26 12.18
CA VAL A 81 1.11 -3.66 12.87
C VAL A 81 1.47 -4.46 14.12
N ARG A 82 0.47 -4.76 14.96
CA ARG A 82 0.67 -5.52 16.19
C ARG A 82 0.99 -6.98 15.91
N ARG A 83 0.25 -7.61 14.99
CA ARG A 83 0.37 -9.05 14.70
C ARG A 83 1.74 -9.43 14.13
N LEU A 84 2.32 -8.55 13.31
CA LEU A 84 3.57 -8.79 12.60
C LEU A 84 4.75 -7.97 13.13
N GLY A 85 4.55 -7.16 14.17
CA GLY A 85 5.60 -6.35 14.77
C GLY A 85 6.14 -5.25 13.85
N MET A 86 5.28 -4.69 12.99
CA MET A 86 5.67 -3.61 12.08
C MET A 86 5.75 -2.27 12.81
N PRO A 87 6.47 -1.29 12.24
CA PRO A 87 6.37 0.09 12.69
C PRO A 87 4.94 0.64 12.55
N ALA A 88 4.50 1.40 13.54
CA ALA A 88 3.17 2.04 13.52
C ALA A 88 3.08 3.25 12.57
N ALA A 89 4.23 3.74 12.11
CA ALA A 89 4.36 4.81 11.14
C ALA A 89 5.71 4.70 10.42
N HIS A 90 5.74 5.13 9.17
CA HIS A 90 6.97 5.21 8.39
C HIS A 90 7.95 6.23 8.98
N ARG A 91 9.23 5.86 8.94
CA ARG A 91 10.35 6.72 9.32
C ARG A 91 11.55 6.36 8.44
N HIS A 92 12.07 7.34 7.71
CA HIS A 92 13.33 7.22 7.00
C HIS A 92 14.53 7.54 7.89
#